data_AF-A0A0C2CKC2-F1
#
_entry.id   AF-A0A0C2CKC2-F1
#
_cell.length_a   1.000
_cell.length_b   1.000
_cell.length_c   1.000
_cell.angle_alpha   90.00
_cell.angle_beta   90.00
_cell.angle_gamma   90.00
#
_symmetry.space_group_name_H-M   'P 1'
#
loop_
_entity.id
_entity.type
_entity.pdbx_description
1 polymer ?
#
loop_
_entity_poly.entity_id
_entity_poly.type
_entity_poly.pdbx_seq_one_letter_code
_entity_poly.pdbx_strand_id
1 'polypeptide(L)'
;MARMLACDSARVDVVTGADGQLLDVGRSTRSIPSAITRALWLRDGGCRVPGCGRKRHLHGHHIQAWAEGGPTRLANLVLVCPGHHRMIHEGGLSVEVRADKIMFIDQRGHTILAAPPRVGSDQELEALERFLREADLHIDASTTTPKWDGRPMNLSDTLDWMFIADTTRAVRTRVEATN
;
A
#
# COMPACT_ATOMS: atom_id res chain seq x y z
N MET A 1 6.41 12.38 -11.41
CA MET A 1 6.96 13.58 -10.72
C MET A 1 5.91 14.68 -10.55
N ALA A 2 5.22 15.16 -11.61
CA ALA A 2 4.21 16.23 -11.51
C ALA A 2 3.03 15.93 -10.55
N ARG A 3 2.60 14.67 -10.42
CA ARG A 3 1.51 14.25 -9.50
C ARG A 3 1.85 14.39 -8.01
N MET A 4 3.10 14.10 -7.60
CA MET A 4 3.56 14.31 -6.22
C MET A 4 3.57 15.81 -5.84
N LEU A 5 4.11 16.64 -6.75
CA LEU A 5 4.12 18.09 -6.60
C LEU A 5 2.72 18.71 -6.60
N ALA A 6 1.70 17.99 -7.08
CA ALA A 6 0.28 18.36 -7.03
C ALA A 6 -0.43 17.88 -5.73
N CYS A 7 0.20 17.05 -4.90
CA CYS A 7 -0.23 16.79 -3.51
C CYS A 7 0.47 17.73 -2.51
N ASP A 8 1.76 18.00 -2.67
CA ASP A 8 2.55 18.77 -1.69
C ASP A 8 2.94 20.20 -2.17
N SER A 9 2.13 21.25 -1.94
CA SER A 9 2.62 22.64 -1.78
C SER A 9 1.54 23.65 -1.34
N ALA A 10 1.97 24.62 -0.52
CA ALA A 10 1.15 25.39 0.42
C ALA A 10 1.06 26.89 0.09
N ARG A 11 -0.12 27.48 0.37
CA ARG A 11 -0.33 28.85 0.87
C ARG A 11 -1.64 28.84 1.67
N VAL A 12 -1.64 29.45 2.84
CA VAL A 12 -2.80 29.51 3.75
C VAL A 12 -3.30 30.95 3.77
N ASP A 13 -4.49 31.18 3.21
CA ASP A 13 -5.30 32.37 3.53
C ASP A 13 -6.52 31.84 4.30
N VAL A 14 -6.63 32.21 5.58
CA VAL A 14 -7.65 31.71 6.49
C VAL A 14 -8.93 32.52 6.28
N VAL A 15 -10.00 31.87 5.79
CA VAL A 15 -11.36 32.43 5.83
C VAL A 15 -12.16 31.64 6.87
N THR A 16 -12.47 32.30 7.99
CA THR A 16 -13.32 31.76 9.05
C THR A 16 -14.79 32.06 8.76
N GLY A 17 -15.63 31.03 8.71
CA GLY A 17 -17.09 31.16 8.77
C GLY A 17 -17.60 31.47 10.19
N ALA A 18 -18.84 31.95 10.29
CA ALA A 18 -19.45 32.46 11.53
C ALA A 18 -19.51 31.46 12.70
N ASP A 19 -19.39 30.16 12.42
CA ASP A 19 -19.62 29.08 13.40
C ASP A 19 -18.33 28.37 13.85
N GLY A 20 -17.16 28.85 13.42
CA GLY A 20 -15.84 28.39 13.92
C GLY A 20 -15.42 26.94 13.59
N GLN A 21 -16.26 26.12 12.94
CA GLN A 21 -15.91 24.75 12.56
C GLN A 21 -15.52 24.62 11.08
N LEU A 22 -14.21 24.52 10.81
CA LEU A 22 -13.66 24.24 9.48
C LEU A 22 -13.56 22.72 9.24
N LEU A 23 -14.63 22.12 8.71
CA LEU A 23 -14.68 20.70 8.32
C LEU A 23 -14.59 20.48 6.80
N ASP A 24 -14.73 21.54 6.01
CA ASP A 24 -14.66 21.54 4.55
C ASP A 24 -14.17 22.92 4.08
N VAL A 25 -13.21 22.95 3.16
CA VAL A 25 -12.75 24.19 2.49
C VAL A 25 -12.96 24.15 0.98
N GLY A 26 -13.68 23.14 0.47
CA GLY A 26 -13.97 22.96 -0.95
C GLY A 26 -12.69 22.87 -1.79
N ARG A 27 -12.62 23.65 -2.88
CA ARG A 27 -11.40 23.82 -3.70
C ARG A 27 -10.64 25.11 -3.39
N SER A 28 -11.08 25.87 -2.39
CA SER A 28 -10.53 27.19 -2.07
C SER A 28 -9.05 27.12 -1.70
N THR A 29 -8.59 25.99 -1.15
CA THR A 29 -7.19 25.74 -0.86
C THR A 29 -6.77 24.32 -1.25
N ARG A 30 -5.56 24.22 -1.79
CA ARG A 30 -4.87 22.94 -2.02
C ARG A 30 -4.19 22.42 -0.74
N SER A 31 -3.81 23.33 0.15
CA SER A 31 -3.29 23.00 1.48
C SER A 31 -4.43 22.47 2.37
N ILE A 32 -4.17 21.37 3.08
CA ILE A 32 -5.10 20.81 4.06
C ILE A 32 -5.02 21.69 5.33
N PRO A 33 -6.11 22.38 5.72
CA PRO A 33 -6.12 23.19 6.93
C PRO A 33 -5.74 22.38 8.18
N SER A 34 -5.21 23.04 9.20
CA SER A 34 -4.83 22.39 10.46
C SER A 34 -6.01 21.71 11.15
N ALA A 35 -7.23 22.26 11.03
CA ALA A 35 -8.46 21.65 11.54
C ALA A 35 -8.75 20.29 10.89
N ILE A 36 -8.73 20.22 9.56
CA ILE A 36 -8.90 18.97 8.81
C ILE A 36 -7.76 18.00 9.11
N THR A 37 -6.53 18.50 9.22
CA THR A 37 -5.38 17.68 9.61
C THR A 37 -5.60 17.03 10.99
N ARG A 38 -6.04 17.79 11.99
CA ARG A 38 -6.37 17.23 13.32
C ARG A 38 -7.50 16.21 13.24
N ALA A 39 -8.54 16.47 12.46
CA ALA A 39 -9.62 15.52 12.23
C ALA A 39 -9.15 14.22 11.56
N LEU A 40 -8.22 14.30 10.59
CA LEU A 40 -7.57 13.14 9.99
C LEU A 40 -6.79 12.33 11.03
N TRP A 41 -6.01 12.99 11.88
CA TRP A 41 -5.28 12.31 12.95
C TRP A 41 -6.20 11.57 13.92
N LEU A 42 -7.34 12.16 14.29
CA LEU A 42 -8.33 11.54 15.16
C LEU A 42 -9.05 10.37 14.48
N ARG A 43 -9.43 10.52 13.20
CA ARG A 43 -10.14 9.48 12.44
C ARG A 43 -9.25 8.29 12.08
N ASP A 44 -8.03 8.57 11.62
CA ASP A 44 -7.16 7.55 11.02
C ASP A 44 -6.19 6.93 12.03
N GLY A 45 -5.78 7.67 13.09
CA GLY A 45 -4.93 7.19 14.18
C GLY A 45 -3.50 6.77 13.78
N GLY A 46 -3.16 6.87 12.50
CA GLY A 46 -1.94 6.37 11.89
C GLY A 46 -2.07 6.30 10.37
N CYS A 47 -1.06 5.72 9.71
CA CYS A 47 -1.16 5.42 8.29
C CYS A 47 -2.31 4.42 8.07
N ARG A 48 -3.28 4.77 7.21
CA ARG A 48 -4.50 3.97 7.02
C ARG A 48 -4.30 2.71 6.17
N VAL A 49 -3.17 2.60 5.46
CA VAL A 49 -2.83 1.39 4.69
C VAL A 49 -2.81 0.18 5.63
N PRO A 50 -3.59 -0.88 5.35
CA PRO A 50 -3.71 -2.03 6.24
C PRO A 50 -2.36 -2.70 6.50
N GLY A 51 -2.09 -3.03 7.76
CA GLY A 51 -0.80 -3.58 8.20
C GLY A 51 0.30 -2.53 8.45
N CYS A 52 0.10 -1.26 8.04
CA CYS A 52 1.07 -0.21 8.34
C CYS A 52 0.92 0.29 9.79
N GLY A 53 1.90 0.01 10.64
CA GLY A 53 1.92 0.46 12.04
C GLY A 53 2.41 1.90 12.26
N ARG A 54 2.67 2.68 11.21
CA ARG A 54 3.35 3.97 11.34
C ARG A 54 2.41 5.06 11.86
N LYS A 55 2.81 5.75 12.93
CA LYS A 55 2.03 6.80 13.61
C LYS A 55 2.68 8.20 13.57
N ARG A 56 3.81 8.36 12.88
CA ARG A 56 4.56 9.63 12.82
C ARG A 56 4.94 9.95 11.39
N HIS A 57 5.16 11.23 11.11
CA HIS A 57 5.51 11.75 9.78
C HIS A 57 4.49 11.30 8.74
N LEU A 58 3.22 11.64 8.97
CA LEU A 58 2.11 11.27 8.10
C LEU A 58 1.60 12.51 7.37
N HIS A 59 1.07 12.28 6.17
CA HIS A 59 0.54 13.30 5.30
C HIS A 59 -0.89 12.95 4.89
N GLY A 60 -1.73 13.97 4.73
CA GLY A 60 -3.04 13.78 4.13
C GLY A 60 -2.89 13.65 2.62
N HIS A 61 -3.45 12.59 2.06
CA HIS A 61 -3.47 12.31 0.64
C HIS A 61 -4.89 12.42 0.10
N HIS A 62 -5.08 13.15 -1.01
CA HIS A 62 -6.37 13.24 -1.69
C HIS A 62 -6.70 11.95 -2.44
N ILE A 63 -7.83 11.32 -2.12
CA ILE A 63 -8.29 10.08 -2.76
C ILE A 63 -8.63 10.34 -4.23
N GLN A 64 -9.51 11.32 -4.48
CA GLN A 64 -9.63 11.95 -5.79
C GLN A 64 -8.62 13.10 -5.85
N ALA A 65 -7.69 13.04 -6.80
CA ALA A 65 -6.65 14.05 -6.93
C ALA A 65 -7.22 15.46 -7.04
N TRP A 66 -6.63 16.42 -6.33
CA TRP A 66 -7.05 17.83 -6.39
C TRP A 66 -7.00 18.40 -7.81
N ALA A 67 -5.97 18.04 -8.58
CA ALA A 67 -5.82 18.42 -9.98
C ALA A 67 -6.93 17.88 -10.90
N GLU A 68 -7.57 16.78 -10.50
CA GLU A 68 -8.71 16.16 -11.20
C GLU A 68 -10.06 16.68 -10.63
N GLY A 69 -10.02 17.74 -9.82
CA GLY A 69 -11.19 18.38 -9.23
C GLY A 69 -11.57 17.88 -7.83
N GLY A 70 -10.76 17.03 -7.22
CA GLY A 70 -11.00 16.51 -5.87
C GLY A 70 -11.05 17.62 -4.80
N PRO A 71 -12.09 17.68 -3.95
CA PRO A 71 -12.20 18.67 -2.90
C PRO A 71 -11.27 18.39 -1.72
N THR A 72 -10.84 19.45 -1.03
CA THR A 72 -10.10 19.37 0.24
C THR A 72 -11.10 19.29 1.39
N ARG A 73 -11.65 18.09 1.62
CA ARG A 73 -12.56 17.76 2.72
C ARG A 73 -12.14 16.44 3.38
N LEU A 74 -12.52 16.25 4.64
CA LEU A 74 -12.14 15.06 5.42
C LEU A 74 -12.46 13.74 4.68
N ALA A 75 -13.62 13.65 4.05
CA ALA A 75 -14.07 12.44 3.32
C ALA A 75 -13.29 12.15 2.01
N ASN A 76 -12.55 13.12 1.45
CA ASN A 76 -11.69 12.92 0.27
C ASN A 76 -10.21 12.85 0.63
N LEU A 77 -9.88 12.80 1.93
CA LEU A 77 -8.51 12.76 2.42
C LEU A 77 -8.27 11.49 3.22
N VAL A 78 -7.05 10.96 3.16
CA VAL A 78 -6.60 9.82 3.97
C VAL A 78 -5.19 10.06 4.50
N LEU A 79 -4.95 9.68 5.75
CA LEU A 79 -3.63 9.81 6.37
C LEU A 79 -2.71 8.64 5.96
N VAL A 80 -1.57 8.94 5.34
CA VAL A 80 -0.60 7.95 4.85
C VAL A 80 0.84 8.34 5.19
N CYS A 81 1.74 7.35 5.28
CA CYS A 81 3.16 7.60 5.49
C CYS A 81 3.88 7.91 4.16
N PRO A 82 5.08 8.53 4.17
CA PRO A 82 5.85 8.85 2.98
C PRO A 82 6.04 7.69 2.00
N GLY A 83 6.30 6.48 2.49
CA GLY A 83 6.47 5.30 1.64
C GLY A 83 5.20 4.94 0.88
N HIS A 84 4.07 4.86 1.58
CA HIS A 84 2.79 4.58 0.94
C HIS A 84 2.27 5.75 0.11
N HIS A 85 2.53 6.99 0.53
CA HIS A 85 2.20 8.18 -0.27
C HIS A 85 2.88 8.12 -1.63
N ARG A 86 4.18 7.79 -1.64
CA ARG A 86 4.94 7.57 -2.88
C ARG A 86 4.39 6.42 -3.71
N MET A 87 4.12 5.27 -3.07
CA MET A 87 3.58 4.08 -3.75
C MET A 87 2.24 4.38 -4.45
N ILE A 88 1.39 5.22 -3.85
CA ILE A 88 0.14 5.66 -4.48
C ILE A 88 0.41 6.50 -5.72
N HIS A 89 1.32 7.47 -5.63
CA HIS A 89 1.71 8.30 -6.77
C HIS A 89 2.36 7.53 -7.91
N GLU A 90 3.09 6.46 -7.59
CA GLU A 90 3.74 5.58 -8.56
C GLU A 90 2.79 4.51 -9.14
N GLY A 91 1.54 4.45 -8.67
CA GLY A 91 0.54 3.48 -9.15
C GLY A 91 0.71 2.06 -8.59
N GLY A 92 1.62 1.86 -7.63
CA GLY A 92 1.77 0.58 -6.92
C GLY A 92 0.63 0.28 -5.96
N LEU A 93 -0.10 1.33 -5.55
CA LEU A 93 -1.26 1.28 -4.66
C LEU A 93 -2.31 2.28 -5.13
N SER A 94 -3.59 1.92 -5.07
CA SER A 94 -4.70 2.86 -5.26
C SER A 94 -5.58 2.92 -4.01
N VAL A 95 -6.28 4.04 -3.87
CA VAL A 95 -7.19 4.30 -2.76
C VAL A 95 -8.58 4.51 -3.33
N GLU A 96 -9.56 3.80 -2.80
CA GLU A 96 -10.96 3.92 -3.20
C GLU A 96 -11.86 4.06 -1.98
N VAL A 97 -13.00 4.73 -2.14
CA VAL A 97 -14.05 4.72 -1.12
C VAL A 97 -15.19 3.84 -1.62
N ARG A 98 -15.49 2.77 -0.88
CA ARG A 98 -16.61 1.85 -1.17
C ARG A 98 -17.50 1.76 0.07
N ALA A 99 -18.79 2.08 -0.07
CA ALA A 99 -19.76 2.07 1.03
C ALA A 99 -19.21 2.77 2.30
N ASP A 100 -18.72 4.00 2.14
CA ASP A 100 -18.11 4.84 3.18
C ASP A 100 -16.85 4.27 3.87
N LYS A 101 -16.25 3.22 3.32
CA LYS A 101 -14.98 2.66 3.81
C LYS A 101 -13.86 2.96 2.83
N ILE A 102 -12.74 3.43 3.37
CA ILE A 102 -11.50 3.61 2.62
C ILE A 102 -10.86 2.24 2.42
N MET A 103 -10.70 1.86 1.15
CA MET A 103 -10.12 0.61 0.69
C MET A 103 -8.82 0.91 -0.05
N PHE A 104 -7.84 0.01 0.10
CA PHE A 104 -6.58 0.08 -0.61
C PHE A 104 -6.47 -1.10 -1.56
N ILE A 105 -6.05 -0.85 -2.79
CA ILE A 105 -5.98 -1.86 -3.84
C ILE A 105 -4.56 -1.89 -4.39
N ASP A 106 -4.00 -3.08 -4.53
CA ASP A 106 -2.66 -3.26 -5.08
C ASP A 106 -2.63 -3.02 -6.60
N GLN A 107 -1.44 -2.94 -7.19
CA GLN A 107 -1.25 -2.80 -8.63
C GLN A 107 -1.84 -3.94 -9.49
N ARG A 108 -2.25 -5.06 -8.86
CA ARG A 108 -2.87 -6.22 -9.52
C ARG A 108 -4.40 -6.18 -9.42
N GLY A 109 -4.97 -5.19 -8.73
CA GLY A 109 -6.42 -5.04 -8.53
C GLY A 109 -6.96 -5.74 -7.27
N HIS A 110 -6.11 -6.33 -6.42
CA HIS A 110 -6.56 -6.97 -5.20
C HIS A 110 -6.74 -5.95 -4.08
N THR A 111 -7.85 -6.08 -3.35
CA THR A 111 -8.06 -5.31 -2.12
C THR A 111 -7.10 -5.79 -1.03
N ILE A 112 -6.32 -4.87 -0.49
CA ILE A 112 -5.50 -5.13 0.69
C ILE A 112 -6.42 -5.11 1.91
N LEU A 113 -6.56 -6.27 2.54
CA LEU A 113 -7.32 -6.40 3.78
C LEU A 113 -6.40 -6.20 4.98
N ALA A 114 -6.96 -5.73 6.09
CA ALA A 114 -6.24 -5.78 7.35
C ALA A 114 -5.92 -7.24 7.67
N ALA A 115 -4.69 -7.47 8.13
CA ALA A 115 -4.34 -8.76 8.68
C ALA A 115 -5.38 -9.10 9.76
N PRO A 116 -5.94 -10.33 9.75
CA PRO A 116 -6.83 -10.75 10.81
C PRO A 116 -6.15 -10.52 12.16
N PRO A 117 -6.90 -10.14 13.21
CA PRO A 117 -6.32 -10.01 14.53
C PRO A 117 -5.55 -11.28 14.85
N ARG A 118 -4.37 -11.16 15.46
CA ARG A 118 -3.66 -12.32 15.99
C ARG A 118 -4.57 -12.91 17.05
N VAL A 119 -5.32 -13.95 16.67
CA VAL A 119 -6.02 -14.77 17.63
C VAL A 119 -4.91 -15.46 18.42
N GLY A 120 -4.90 -15.28 19.74
CA GLY A 120 -4.08 -16.15 20.58
C GLY A 120 -4.48 -17.57 20.21
N SER A 121 -3.56 -18.33 19.64
CA SER A 121 -3.91 -19.66 19.20
C SER A 121 -3.95 -20.53 20.46
N ASP A 122 -5.16 -20.86 20.91
CA ASP A 122 -5.40 -22.13 21.59
C ASP A 122 -5.27 -23.30 20.59
N GLN A 123 -4.87 -23.03 19.33
CA GLN A 123 -4.50 -24.08 18.39
C GLN A 123 -3.33 -24.84 19.00
N GLU A 124 -3.64 -26.05 19.47
CA GLU A 124 -2.68 -27.06 19.84
C GLU A 124 -1.64 -27.13 18.73
N LEU A 125 -0.37 -26.88 19.07
CA LEU A 125 0.76 -27.00 18.15
C LEU A 125 0.67 -28.27 17.31
N GLU A 126 0.16 -29.35 17.92
CA GLU A 126 -0.09 -30.65 17.31
C GLU A 126 -1.02 -30.59 16.08
N ALA A 127 -2.08 -29.77 16.11
CA ALA A 127 -3.00 -29.63 14.99
C ALA A 127 -2.37 -28.88 13.81
N LEU A 128 -1.57 -27.86 14.10
CA LEU A 128 -0.79 -27.14 13.07
C LEU A 128 0.29 -28.05 12.46
N GLU A 129 1.04 -28.76 13.30
CA GLU A 129 2.04 -29.71 12.82
C GLU A 129 1.41 -30.85 12.00
N ARG A 130 0.23 -31.35 12.40
CA ARG A 130 -0.52 -32.33 11.61
C ARG A 130 -0.90 -31.77 10.24
N PHE A 131 -1.43 -30.55 10.18
CA PHE A 131 -1.74 -29.89 8.91
C PHE A 131 -0.50 -29.75 8.02
N LEU A 132 0.63 -29.30 8.58
CA LEU A 132 1.89 -29.15 7.83
C LEU A 132 2.39 -30.51 7.29
N ARG A 133 2.28 -31.58 8.09
CA ARG A 133 2.60 -32.95 7.67
C ARG A 133 1.66 -33.47 6.57
N GLU A 134 0.36 -33.30 6.73
CA GLU A 134 -0.66 -33.74 5.76
C GLU A 134 -0.56 -32.97 4.44
N ALA A 135 -0.21 -31.69 4.49
CA ALA A 135 0.01 -30.85 3.32
C ALA A 135 1.40 -31.04 2.67
N ASP A 136 2.25 -31.90 3.21
CA ASP A 136 3.65 -32.09 2.79
C ASP A 136 4.47 -30.78 2.75
N LEU A 137 4.19 -29.88 3.70
CA LEU A 137 4.86 -28.59 3.85
C LEU A 137 5.86 -28.66 5.01
N HIS A 138 7.14 -28.84 4.69
CA HIS A 138 8.23 -28.69 5.65
C HIS A 138 8.59 -27.21 5.86
N ILE A 139 7.81 -26.53 6.71
CA ILE A 139 8.07 -25.15 7.14
C ILE A 139 8.61 -25.18 8.57
N ASP A 140 9.90 -24.91 8.71
CA ASP A 140 10.63 -24.87 9.98
C ASP A 140 11.39 -23.54 10.15
N ALA A 141 12.10 -23.38 11.27
CA ALA A 141 12.88 -22.17 11.58
C ALA A 141 13.98 -21.88 10.56
N SER A 142 14.38 -22.87 9.75
CA SER A 142 15.38 -22.74 8.69
C SER A 142 14.79 -22.45 7.31
N THR A 143 13.46 -22.48 7.16
CA THR A 143 12.80 -22.26 5.88
C THR A 143 13.05 -20.86 5.31
N THR A 144 13.25 -19.86 6.17
CA THR A 144 13.66 -18.51 5.74
C THR A 144 15.18 -18.34 5.67
N THR A 145 15.95 -19.36 6.03
CA THR A 145 17.41 -19.30 5.95
C THR A 145 17.83 -19.40 4.48
N PRO A 146 18.62 -18.43 3.98
CA PRO A 146 19.13 -18.51 2.63
C PRO A 146 19.96 -19.79 2.48
N LYS A 147 19.69 -20.57 1.42
CA LYS A 147 20.50 -21.74 1.05
C LYS A 147 21.87 -21.39 0.49
N TRP A 148 22.20 -20.10 0.43
CA TRP A 148 23.47 -19.61 -0.09
C TRP A 148 24.60 -19.90 0.91
N ASP A 149 25.63 -20.59 0.43
CA ASP A 149 26.80 -21.03 1.19
C ASP A 149 27.89 -19.95 1.34
N GLY A 150 27.61 -18.71 0.93
CA GLY A 150 28.54 -17.58 1.00
C GLY A 150 29.60 -17.54 -0.10
N ARG A 151 29.62 -18.50 -1.05
CA ARG A 151 30.51 -18.42 -2.21
C ARG A 151 30.13 -17.24 -3.10
N PRO A 152 31.09 -16.57 -3.77
CA PRO A 152 30.76 -15.52 -4.74
C PRO A 152 29.76 -16.04 -5.77
N MET A 153 28.74 -15.23 -6.07
CA MET A 153 27.78 -15.55 -7.12
C MET A 153 28.52 -15.77 -8.44
N ASN A 154 28.39 -16.95 -9.03
CA ASN A 154 28.97 -17.22 -10.34
C ASN A 154 28.14 -16.51 -11.40
N LEU A 155 28.66 -15.39 -11.93
CA LEU A 155 27.95 -14.61 -12.95
C LEU A 155 27.69 -15.43 -14.23
N SER A 156 28.56 -16.38 -14.59
CA SER A 156 28.32 -17.24 -15.75
C SER A 156 27.10 -18.12 -15.55
N ASP A 157 26.97 -18.79 -14.39
CA ASP A 157 25.81 -19.66 -14.11
C ASP A 157 24.50 -18.85 -14.06
N THR A 158 24.54 -17.61 -13.53
CA THR A 158 23.38 -16.71 -13.50
C THR A 158 22.96 -16.30 -14.92
N LEU A 159 23.92 -15.95 -15.78
CA LEU A 159 23.64 -15.60 -17.18
C LEU A 159 23.06 -16.79 -17.95
N ASP A 160 23.62 -17.99 -17.75
CA ASP A 160 23.12 -19.21 -18.38
C ASP A 160 21.67 -19.49 -17.97
N TRP A 161 21.31 -19.33 -16.68
CA TRP A 161 19.92 -19.43 -16.23
C TRP A 161 19.00 -18.37 -16.84
N MET A 162 19.47 -17.13 -17.02
CA MET A 162 18.69 -16.08 -17.68
C MET A 162 18.41 -16.43 -19.15
N PHE A 163 19.41 -16.97 -19.86
CA PHE A 163 19.25 -17.41 -21.25
C PHE A 163 18.35 -18.65 -21.38
N ILE A 164 18.42 -19.59 -20.42
CA ILE A 164 17.49 -20.73 -20.34
C ILE A 164 16.06 -20.26 -20.10
N ALA A 165 15.85 -19.29 -19.20
CA ALA A 165 14.52 -18.71 -18.95
C ALA A 165 13.94 -17.97 -20.16
N ASP A 166 14.77 -17.23 -20.90
CA ASP A 166 14.35 -16.55 -22.14
C ASP A 166 14.02 -17.54 -23.26
N THR A 167 14.80 -18.62 -23.40
CA THR A 167 14.49 -19.67 -24.37
C THR A 167 13.22 -20.45 -23.99
N THR A 168 12.97 -20.73 -22.70
CA THR A 168 11.70 -21.35 -22.28
C THR A 168 10.50 -20.44 -22.54
N ARG A 169 10.65 -19.13 -22.32
CA ARG A 169 9.59 -18.15 -22.59
C ARG A 169 9.29 -18.02 -24.09
N ALA A 170 10.33 -18.07 -24.94
CA ALA A 170 10.20 -18.03 -26.39
C ALA A 170 9.59 -19.31 -27.00
N VAL A 171 9.85 -20.47 -26.40
CA VAL A 171 9.19 -21.74 -26.80
C VAL A 171 7.70 -21.71 -26.45
N ARG A 172 7.35 -21.19 -25.27
CA ARG A 172 5.95 -21.13 -24.79
C ARG A 172 5.06 -20.23 -25.65
N THR A 173 5.56 -19.07 -26.07
CA THR A 173 4.83 -18.15 -26.97
C THR A 173 4.67 -18.70 -28.39
N ARG A 174 5.58 -19.58 -28.84
CA ARG A 174 5.51 -20.20 -30.17
C ARG A 174 4.48 -21.34 -30.24
N VAL A 175 4.31 -22.08 -29.15
CA VAL A 175 3.28 -23.13 -29.01
C VAL A 175 1.87 -22.51 -28.92
N GLU A 176 1.72 -21.37 -28.26
CA GLU A 176 0.44 -20.66 -28.17
C GLU A 176 0.01 -19.99 -29.49
N ALA A 177 0.95 -19.70 -30.39
CA ALA A 177 0.68 -19.09 -31.70
C ALA A 177 0.39 -20.12 -32.83
N THR A 178 0.47 -21.42 -32.54
CA THR A 178 0.24 -22.51 -33.51
C THR A 178 -1.02 -23.34 -33.24
N ASN A 179 -1.86 -22.90 -32.28
CA ASN A 179 -3.22 -23.40 -32.01
C ASN A 179 -4.26 -22.32 -32.36
#